data_AF-A0A2M7DD74-F1
#
_entry.id   AF-A0A2M7DD74-F1
#
_cell.length_a   1.000
_cell.length_b   1.000
_cell.length_c   1.000
_cell.angle_alpha   90.00
_cell.angle_beta   90.00
_cell.angle_gamma   90.00
#
_symmetry.space_group_name_H-M   'P 1'
#
loop_
_entity.id
_entity.type
_entity.pdbx_description
1 polymer ?
#
loop_
_entity_poly.entity_id
_entity_poly.type
_entity_poly.pdbx_seq_one_letter_code
_entity_poly.pdbx_strand_id
1 'polypeptide(L)'
;MLKQLEVDEKESLKSKAGEIRAFDEKVKVVEDKLDKLLDSHLEGLVEKNIYLNKKEKLINEKVGLEENLKAVRQNGNNWLEPMRDFIFLLIKAKKIAGSGDSLGLKAFLKNIGSNFILQGKKFGFLAEFEW
;
A
#
# COMPACT_ATOMS: atom_id res chain seq x y z
N MET A 1 -8.90 -5.89 -19.02
CA MET A 1 -8.07 -6.23 -17.84
C MET A 1 -6.81 -5.39 -17.82
N LEU A 2 -5.82 -5.57 -18.70
CA LEU A 2 -4.60 -4.71 -18.70
C LEU A 2 -4.89 -3.20 -18.82
N LYS A 3 -5.77 -2.80 -19.75
CA LYS A 3 -6.20 -1.38 -19.87
C LYS A 3 -6.90 -0.82 -18.64
N GLN A 4 -7.59 -1.66 -17.86
CA GLN A 4 -8.26 -1.22 -16.63
C GLN A 4 -7.21 -1.03 -15.53
N LEU A 5 -6.21 -1.92 -15.47
CA LEU A 5 -5.08 -1.84 -14.56
C LEU A 5 -4.26 -0.55 -14.74
N GLU A 6 -4.07 -0.09 -15.98
CA GLU A 6 -3.43 1.21 -16.28
C GLU A 6 -4.26 2.42 -15.83
N VAL A 7 -5.60 2.29 -15.82
CA VAL A 7 -6.50 3.33 -15.29
C VAL A 7 -6.43 3.34 -13.77
N ASP A 8 -6.51 2.17 -13.14
CA ASP A 8 -6.40 2.00 -11.68
C ASP A 8 -5.05 2.49 -11.16
N GLU A 9 -3.97 2.28 -11.91
CA GLU A 9 -2.64 2.83 -11.60
C GLU A 9 -2.66 4.36 -11.57
N LYS A 10 -3.23 4.98 -12.61
CA LYS A 10 -3.33 6.45 -12.70
C LYS A 10 -4.21 7.03 -11.61
N GLU A 11 -5.32 6.37 -11.29
CA GLU A 11 -6.20 6.79 -10.19
C GLU A 11 -5.51 6.65 -8.85
N SER A 12 -4.82 5.53 -8.60
CA SER A 12 -4.04 5.32 -7.39
C SER A 12 -2.95 6.38 -7.21
N LEU A 13 -2.23 6.73 -8.28
CA LEU A 13 -1.22 7.80 -8.24
C LEU A 13 -1.86 9.17 -7.95
N LYS A 14 -3.03 9.47 -8.51
CA LYS A 14 -3.77 10.71 -8.22
C LYS A 14 -4.24 10.76 -6.77
N SER A 15 -4.81 9.66 -6.25
CA SER A 15 -5.27 9.56 -4.87
C SER A 15 -4.11 9.76 -3.89
N LYS A 16 -2.96 9.11 -4.12
CA LYS A 16 -1.74 9.33 -3.34
C LYS A 16 -1.24 10.76 -3.40
N ALA A 17 -1.26 11.38 -4.58
CA ALA A 17 -0.87 12.77 -4.71
C ALA A 17 -1.81 13.69 -3.91
N GLY A 18 -3.10 13.39 -3.87
CA GLY A 18 -4.09 14.08 -3.03
C GLY A 18 -3.82 13.89 -1.54
N GLU A 19 -3.56 12.66 -1.11
CA GLU A 19 -3.21 12.35 0.29
C GLU A 19 -1.93 13.06 0.73
N ILE A 20 -0.87 13.02 -0.10
CA ILE A 20 0.40 13.71 0.19
C ILE A 20 0.17 15.22 0.34
N ARG A 21 -0.65 15.84 -0.52
CA ARG A 21 -1.00 17.26 -0.41
C ARG A 21 -1.76 17.56 0.88
N ALA A 22 -2.73 16.72 1.25
CA ALA A 22 -3.48 16.88 2.49
C ALA A 22 -2.59 16.73 3.74
N PHE A 23 -1.59 15.84 3.70
CA PHE A 23 -0.58 15.75 4.77
C PHE A 23 0.34 16.98 4.81
N ASP A 24 0.79 17.49 3.67
CA ASP A 24 1.61 18.72 3.60
C ASP A 24 0.86 19.94 4.16
N GLU A 25 -0.43 20.08 3.85
CA GLU A 25 -1.28 21.13 4.43
C GLU A 25 -1.41 21.00 5.95
N LYS A 26 -1.58 19.77 6.47
CA LYS A 26 -1.63 19.53 7.92
C LYS A 26 -0.30 19.89 8.60
N VAL A 27 0.83 19.55 7.99
CA VAL A 27 2.15 19.91 8.51
C VAL A 27 2.31 21.42 8.58
N LYS A 28 1.94 22.16 7.52
CA LYS A 28 1.97 23.64 7.53
C LYS A 28 1.10 24.24 8.62
N VAL A 29 -0.11 23.72 8.84
CA VAL A 29 -0.98 24.18 9.92
C VAL A 29 -0.35 23.94 11.30
N VAL A 30 0.39 22.84 11.49
CA VAL A 30 1.12 22.58 12.73
C VAL A 30 2.31 23.53 12.89
N GLU A 31 3.02 23.84 11.80
CA GLU A 31 4.12 24.82 11.80
C GLU A 31 3.61 26.23 12.13
N ASP A 32 2.52 26.69 11.51
CA ASP A 32 1.90 27.98 11.82
C ASP A 32 1.46 28.10 13.30
N LYS A 33 0.99 26.99 13.89
CA LYS A 33 0.65 26.93 15.33
C LYS A 33 1.89 27.00 16.20
N LEU A 34 3.00 26.41 15.75
CA LEU A 34 4.28 26.44 16.47
C LEU A 34 4.85 27.87 16.48
N ASP A 35 4.80 28.56 15.34
CA ASP A 35 5.26 29.94 15.20
C ASP A 35 4.43 30.90 16.07
N LYS A 36 3.10 30.80 16.02
CA LYS A 36 2.20 31.58 16.91
C LYS A 36 2.45 31.32 18.39
N LEU A 37 2.77 30.08 18.77
CA LEU A 37 3.09 29.72 20.14
C LEU A 37 4.43 30.35 20.57
N LEU A 38 5.40 30.43 19.66
CA LEU A 38 6.68 31.12 19.85
C LEU A 38 6.46 32.62 20.05
N ASP A 39 5.71 33.27 19.18
CA ASP A 39 5.37 34.69 19.28
C ASP A 39 4.67 35.02 20.60
N SER A 40 3.68 34.21 20.99
CA SER A 40 2.95 34.37 22.26
C SER A 40 3.85 34.20 23.50
N HIS A 41 4.90 33.37 23.39
CA HIS A 41 5.88 33.21 24.47
C HIS A 41 6.83 34.42 24.55
N LEU A 42 7.24 34.97 23.39
CA LEU A 42 8.07 36.17 23.32
C LEU A 42 7.35 37.42 23.86
N GLU A 43 6.04 37.51 23.69
CA GLU A 43 5.18 38.55 24.27
C GLU A 43 4.96 38.37 25.80
N GLY A 44 5.48 37.29 26.39
CA GLY A 44 5.37 37.02 27.84
C GLY A 44 3.99 36.52 28.30
N LEU A 45 3.08 36.21 27.38
CA LEU A 45 1.73 35.72 27.68
C LEU A 45 1.70 34.26 28.14
N VAL A 46 2.77 33.50 27.89
CA VAL A 46 2.85 32.06 28.15
C VAL A 46 4.00 31.72 29.08
N GLU A 47 3.71 31.13 30.23
CA GLU A 47 4.70 30.56 31.13
C GLU A 47 5.53 29.46 30.44
N LYS A 48 6.82 29.44 30.75
CA LYS A 48 7.80 28.51 30.16
C LYS A 48 7.40 27.03 30.25
N ASN A 49 6.73 26.64 31.33
CA ASN A 49 6.29 25.25 31.53
C ASN A 49 5.12 24.86 30.60
N ILE A 50 4.19 25.79 30.36
CA ILE A 50 3.06 25.59 29.45
C ILE A 50 3.54 25.55 27.99
N TYR A 51 4.52 26.40 27.66
CA TYR A 51 5.19 26.41 26.35
C TYR A 51 5.86 25.07 26.04
N LEU A 52 6.65 24.53 26.97
CA LEU A 52 7.36 23.26 26.78
C LEU A 52 6.39 22.09 26.54
N ASN A 53 5.34 21.95 27.35
CA ASN A 53 4.34 20.90 27.20
C ASN A 53 3.58 20.99 25.86
N LYS A 54 3.22 22.19 25.40
CA LYS A 54 2.55 22.38 24.10
C LYS A 54 3.49 22.14 22.92
N LYS A 55 4.75 22.57 23.03
CA LYS A 55 5.78 22.33 22.02
C LYS A 55 6.02 20.84 21.82
N GLU A 56 6.16 20.08 22.90
CA GLU A 56 6.37 18.63 22.83
C GLU A 56 5.20 17.92 22.13
N LYS A 57 3.95 18.29 22.46
CA LYS A 57 2.76 17.75 21.77
C LYS A 57 2.76 18.04 20.28
N LEU A 58 3.05 19.29 19.87
CA LEU A 58 3.08 19.68 18.46
C LEU A 58 4.22 19.02 17.70
N ILE A 59 5.39 18.83 18.33
CA ILE A 59 6.51 18.11 17.72
C ILE A 59 6.17 16.64 17.53
N ASN A 60 5.56 15.99 18.52
CA ASN A 60 5.13 14.59 18.39
C ASN A 60 4.07 14.42 17.30
N GLU A 61 3.14 15.38 17.17
CA GLU A 61 2.15 15.40 16.09
C GLU A 61 2.83 15.56 14.71
N LYS A 62 3.83 16.44 14.58
CA LYS A 62 4.62 16.60 13.35
C LYS A 62 5.37 15.31 12.98
N VAL A 63 6.06 14.69 13.94
CA VAL A 63 6.79 13.43 13.72
C VAL A 63 5.83 12.33 13.29
N GLY A 64 4.67 12.20 13.95
CA GLY A 64 3.65 11.24 13.56
C GLY A 64 3.09 11.48 12.14
N LEU A 65 2.91 12.73 11.72
CA LEU A 65 2.49 13.07 10.36
C LEU A 65 3.58 12.71 9.32
N GLU A 66 4.85 12.96 9.63
CA GLU A 66 5.99 12.61 8.77
C GLU A 66 6.16 11.09 8.62
N GLU A 67 6.01 10.33 9.70
CA GLU A 67 6.04 8.86 9.68
C GLU A 67 4.90 8.29 8.84
N ASN A 68 3.68 8.80 9.01
CA ASN A 68 2.53 8.40 8.19
C ASN A 68 2.76 8.73 6.71
N LEU A 69 3.32 9.89 6.40
CA LEU A 69 3.66 10.27 5.04
C LEU A 69 4.73 9.34 4.44
N LYS A 70 5.73 8.96 5.24
CA LYS A 70 6.74 7.96 4.85
C LYS A 70 6.10 6.59 4.59
N ALA A 71 5.15 6.17 5.42
CA ALA A 71 4.40 4.93 5.24
C ALA A 71 3.57 4.95 3.95
N VAL A 72 2.84 6.04 3.66
CA VAL A 72 2.07 6.20 2.41
C VAL A 72 2.98 6.17 1.17
N ARG A 73 4.18 6.76 1.27
CA ARG A 73 5.18 6.71 0.19
C ARG A 73 5.78 5.32 0.00
N GLN A 74 6.09 4.62 1.09
CA GLN A 74 6.68 3.28 1.04
C GLN A 74 5.69 2.19 0.65
N ASN A 75 4.42 2.30 1.06
CA ASN A 75 3.38 1.30 0.78
C ASN A 75 2.84 1.43 -0.67
N GLY A 76 3.72 1.82 -1.60
CA GLY A 76 3.39 2.13 -2.97
C GLY A 76 2.97 0.90 -3.77
N ASN A 77 1.67 0.74 -4.01
CA ASN A 77 1.08 -0.14 -5.05
C ASN A 77 1.66 -1.55 -5.16
N ASN A 78 2.01 -2.15 -4.04
CA ASN A 78 2.53 -3.51 -3.97
C ASN A 78 1.58 -4.57 -4.57
N TRP A 79 0.30 -4.26 -4.77
CA TRP A 79 -0.70 -5.17 -5.34
C TRP A 79 -0.79 -5.11 -6.87
N LEU A 80 -0.28 -4.05 -7.50
CA LEU A 80 -0.50 -3.74 -8.91
C LEU A 80 0.38 -4.62 -9.82
N GLU A 81 1.64 -4.80 -9.44
CA GLU A 81 2.58 -5.75 -10.05
C GLU A 81 2.08 -7.21 -9.95
N PRO A 82 1.73 -7.74 -8.75
CA PRO A 82 1.11 -9.06 -8.63
C PRO A 82 -0.16 -9.25 -9.46
N MET A 83 -1.03 -8.23 -9.54
CA MET A 83 -2.25 -8.32 -10.36
C MET A 83 -1.91 -8.37 -11.86
N ARG A 84 -0.88 -7.65 -12.30
CA ARG A 84 -0.39 -7.69 -13.68
C ARG A 84 0.11 -9.09 -14.04
N ASP A 85 0.95 -9.66 -13.17
CA ASP A 85 1.46 -11.02 -13.33
C ASP A 85 0.32 -12.06 -13.35
N PHE A 86 -0.68 -11.88 -12.50
CA PHE A 86 -1.86 -12.73 -12.48
C PHE A 86 -2.64 -12.69 -13.80
N ILE A 87 -2.82 -11.50 -14.41
CA ILE A 87 -3.47 -11.39 -15.71
C ILE A 87 -2.65 -12.08 -16.80
N PHE A 88 -1.32 -11.92 -16.79
CA PHE A 88 -0.46 -12.64 -17.73
C PHE A 88 -0.53 -14.15 -17.55
N LEU A 89 -0.63 -14.62 -16.31
CA LEU A 89 -0.84 -16.03 -15.97
C LEU A 89 -2.14 -16.56 -16.57
N LEU A 90 -3.25 -15.81 -16.44
CA LEU A 90 -4.55 -16.17 -17.03
C LEU A 90 -4.51 -16.21 -18.57
N ILE A 91 -3.82 -15.25 -19.20
CA ILE A 91 -3.63 -15.25 -20.66
C ILE A 91 -2.85 -16.50 -21.10
N LYS A 92 -1.81 -16.88 -20.35
CA LYS A 92 -1.04 -18.11 -20.59
C LYS A 92 -1.91 -19.36 -20.40
N ALA A 93 -2.73 -19.41 -19.36
CA ALA A 93 -3.69 -20.48 -19.11
C ALA A 93 -4.61 -20.71 -20.31
N LYS A 94 -5.21 -19.63 -20.82
CA LYS A 94 -6.13 -19.67 -21.96
C LYS A 94 -5.46 -20.21 -23.22
N LYS A 95 -4.20 -19.81 -23.48
CA LYS A 95 -3.43 -20.31 -24.63
C LYS A 95 -3.16 -21.81 -24.53
N ILE A 96 -2.72 -22.28 -23.37
CA ILE A 96 -2.41 -23.71 -23.13
C ILE A 96 -3.68 -24.57 -23.18
N ALA A 97 -4.78 -24.09 -22.62
CA ALA A 97 -6.08 -24.79 -22.70
C ALA A 97 -6.58 -24.88 -24.14
N GLY A 98 -6.39 -23.83 -24.95
CA GLY A 98 -6.80 -23.81 -26.35
C GLY A 98 -5.91 -24.66 -27.28
N SER A 99 -4.64 -24.89 -26.93
CA SER A 99 -3.73 -25.71 -27.74
C SER A 99 -3.89 -27.22 -27.53
N GLY A 100 -4.69 -27.65 -26.56
CA GLY A 100 -4.92 -29.07 -26.27
C GLY A 100 -3.70 -29.83 -25.73
N ASP A 101 -2.64 -29.11 -25.33
CA ASP A 101 -1.40 -29.71 -24.82
C ASP A 101 -1.56 -30.15 -23.36
N SER A 102 -1.82 -31.44 -23.18
CA SER A 102 -1.99 -32.08 -21.86
C SER A 102 -0.74 -31.97 -20.98
N LEU A 103 0.47 -32.00 -21.57
CA LEU A 103 1.72 -31.88 -20.82
C LEU A 103 1.95 -30.44 -20.36
N GLY A 104 1.72 -29.47 -21.25
CA GLY A 104 1.75 -28.04 -20.92
C GLY A 104 0.74 -27.66 -19.84
N LEU A 105 -0.47 -28.24 -19.90
CA LEU A 105 -1.53 -27.99 -18.92
C LEU A 105 -1.19 -28.61 -17.55
N LYS A 106 -0.61 -29.80 -17.52
CA LYS A 106 -0.09 -30.44 -16.29
C LYS A 106 1.03 -29.61 -15.66
N ALA A 107 2.00 -29.13 -16.46
CA ALA A 107 3.10 -28.30 -15.96
C ALA A 107 2.61 -26.95 -15.44
N PHE A 108 1.65 -26.34 -16.12
CA PHE A 108 1.00 -25.10 -15.69
C PHE A 108 0.26 -25.27 -14.36
N LEU A 109 -0.56 -26.31 -14.23
CA LEU A 109 -1.28 -26.63 -12.99
C LEU A 109 -0.34 -26.93 -11.82
N LYS A 110 0.81 -27.58 -12.07
CA LYS A 110 1.82 -27.84 -11.04
C LYS A 110 2.45 -26.56 -10.50
N ASN A 111 2.64 -25.54 -11.35
CA ASN A 111 3.25 -24.27 -10.94
C ASN A 111 2.29 -23.29 -10.27
N ILE A 112 0.97 -23.49 -10.40
CA ILE A 112 -0.05 -22.52 -9.98
C ILE A 112 -0.96 -23.09 -8.91
N GLY A 113 -1.16 -24.40 -8.93
CA GLY A 113 -2.02 -25.09 -7.99
C GLY A 113 -1.37 -25.21 -6.64
N SER A 114 -2.17 -25.01 -5.59
CA SER A 114 -1.78 -25.39 -4.25
C SER A 114 -2.01 -26.90 -4.11
N ASN A 115 -0.93 -27.65 -3.90
CA ASN A 115 -0.87 -29.05 -3.43
C ASN A 115 -2.14 -29.90 -3.64
N PHE A 116 -2.53 -30.09 -4.90
CA PHE A 116 -3.66 -30.94 -5.26
C PHE A 116 -3.26 -32.41 -5.22
N ILE A 117 -4.05 -33.24 -4.55
CA ILE A 117 -3.85 -34.70 -4.46
C ILE A 117 -5.02 -35.39 -5.15
N LEU A 118 -4.70 -36.32 -6.05
CA LEU A 118 -5.68 -37.20 -6.69
C LEU A 118 -5.56 -38.61 -6.08
N GLN A 119 -6.55 -39.01 -5.27
CA GLN A 119 -6.57 -40.33 -4.62
C GLN A 119 -7.88 -41.06 -4.95
N GLY A 120 -7.78 -42.25 -5.55
CA GLY A 120 -8.95 -43.10 -5.79
C GLY A 120 -10.05 -42.46 -6.64
N LYS A 121 -9.68 -41.71 -7.69
CA LYS A 121 -10.59 -40.90 -8.54
C LYS A 121 -11.32 -39.76 -7.81
N LYS A 122 -10.91 -39.45 -6.59
CA LYS A 122 -11.37 -38.27 -5.85
C LYS A 122 -10.29 -37.19 -5.90
N PHE A 123 -10.73 -35.95 -6.12
CA PHE A 123 -9.88 -34.77 -6.16
C PHE A 123 -9.88 -34.12 -4.77
N GLY A 124 -8.70 -33.97 -4.17
CA GLY A 124 -8.50 -33.34 -2.87
C GLY A 124 -7.51 -32.18 -2.96
N PHE A 125 -7.68 -31.19 -2.09
CA PHE A 125 -6.81 -30.03 -1.95
C PHE A 125 -6.14 -30.06 -0.59
N LEU A 126 -4.81 -30.00 -0.54
CA LEU A 126 -4.06 -29.96 0.72
C LEU A 126 -3.44 -28.57 0.85
N ALA A 127 -4.05 -27.69 1.64
CA ALA A 127 -3.53 -26.34 1.84
C ALA A 127 -2.36 -26.39 2.84
N GLU A 128 -1.15 -26.63 2.39
CA GLU A 128 0.05 -26.37 3.20
C GLU A 128 0.53 -24.95 2.91
N PHE A 129 0.24 -24.04 3.85
CA PHE A 129 0.83 -22.71 3.87
C PHE A 129 2.13 -22.79 4.69
N GLU A 130 3.25 -23.00 4.00
CA GLU A 130 4.56 -22.62 4.55
C GLU A 130 4.70 -21.12 4.37
N TRP A 131 4.61 -20.39 5.48
CA TRP A 131 4.85 -18.96 5.58
C TRP A 131 6.35 -18.68 5.66
#